data_AF-A0A7J4PYP6-F1
#
_entry.id   AF-A0A7J4PYP6-F1
#
_cell.length_a   1.000
_cell.length_b   1.000
_cell.length_c   1.000
_cell.angle_alpha   90.00
_cell.angle_beta   90.00
_cell.angle_gamma   90.00
#
_symmetry.space_group_name_H-M   'P 1'
#
loop_
_entity.id
_entity.type
_entity.pdbx_description
1 polymer ?
#
loop_
_entity_poly.entity_id
_entity_poly.type
_entity_poly.pdbx_seq_one_letter_code
_entity_poly.pdbx_strand_id
1 'polypeptide(L)'
;MLHSELLAQPSLMPQVAKALGQFLGPRNKMPRPLIGMDVGKAVEETARSVFIRSKGKYLPTVHCMVATENMDVNAIAANIDEVVNAIIKRIGKQHIRSVYAKLTMSKPIRLI
;
A
#
# COMPACT_ATOMS: atom_id res chain seq x y z
N MET A 1 0.24 -3.07 11.02
CA MET A 1 0.60 -1.90 10.18
C MET A 1 -0.69 -1.37 9.58
N LEU A 2 -1.02 -0.09 9.75
CA LEU A 2 -2.13 0.53 8.99
C LEU A 2 -1.75 0.54 7.50
N HIS A 3 -2.44 -0.26 6.67
CA HIS A 3 -2.16 -0.40 5.24
C HIS A 3 -2.87 0.66 4.38
N SER A 4 -3.77 1.44 5.00
CA SER A 4 -4.61 2.44 4.33
C SER A 4 -3.98 3.83 4.33
N GLU A 5 -4.30 4.59 3.28
CA GLU A 5 -4.08 6.02 3.19
C GLU A 5 -4.95 6.74 4.23
N LEU A 6 -4.41 7.79 4.86
CA LEU A 6 -5.19 8.62 5.78
C LEU A 6 -5.82 9.76 4.99
N LEU A 7 -7.11 9.97 5.16
CA LEU A 7 -7.85 11.05 4.52
C LEU A 7 -8.12 12.15 5.55
N ALA A 8 -7.97 13.41 5.14
CA ALA A 8 -8.35 14.53 5.99
C ALA A 8 -8.96 15.66 5.16
N GLN A 9 -9.88 16.39 5.78
CA GLN A 9 -10.50 17.57 5.18
C GLN A 9 -9.47 18.71 5.13
N PRO A 10 -9.40 19.49 4.02
CA PRO A 10 -8.39 20.54 3.86
C PRO A 10 -8.39 21.59 4.98
N SER A 11 -9.56 21.92 5.53
CA SER A 11 -9.73 22.86 6.65
C SER A 11 -8.99 22.44 7.92
N LEU A 12 -8.80 21.13 8.14
CA LEU A 12 -8.19 20.57 9.35
C LEU A 12 -6.71 20.25 9.18
N MET A 13 -6.15 20.37 7.98
CA MET A 13 -4.74 20.04 7.71
C MET A 13 -3.72 20.80 8.58
N PRO A 14 -3.90 22.10 8.92
CA PRO A 14 -2.98 22.78 9.84
C PRO A 14 -2.93 22.15 11.23
N GLN A 15 -4.09 21.72 11.75
CA GLN A 15 -4.19 21.07 13.05
C GLN A 15 -3.61 19.66 13.02
N VAL A 16 -3.91 18.89 11.97
CA VAL A 16 -3.38 17.55 11.74
C VAL A 16 -1.86 17.57 11.59
N ALA A 17 -1.31 18.52 10.86
CA ALA A 17 0.13 18.69 10.71
C ALA A 17 0.81 18.99 12.06
N LYS A 18 0.22 19.89 12.86
CA LYS A 18 0.77 20.25 14.18
C LYS A 18 0.71 19.09 15.19
N ALA A 19 -0.43 18.40 15.26
CA ALA A 19 -0.65 17.35 16.27
C ALA A 19 -0.09 15.98 15.86
N LEU A 20 -0.30 15.57 14.61
CA LEU A 20 0.02 14.22 14.12
C LEU A 20 1.27 14.19 13.23
N GLY A 21 1.81 15.33 12.81
CA GLY A 21 2.99 15.40 11.94
C GLY A 21 4.22 14.70 12.50
N GLN A 22 4.50 14.87 13.80
CA GLN A 22 5.64 14.23 14.47
C GLN A 22 5.55 12.69 14.47
N PHE A 23 4.33 12.14 14.52
CA PHE A 23 4.10 10.70 14.56
C PHE A 23 3.99 10.08 13.15
N LEU A 24 3.34 10.78 12.23
CA LEU A 24 3.05 10.31 10.88
C LEU A 24 4.20 10.55 9.90
N GLY A 25 5.05 11.54 10.16
CA GLY A 25 6.24 11.86 9.36
C GLY A 25 7.24 10.70 9.28
N PRO A 26 7.80 10.22 10.41
CA PRO A 26 8.76 9.10 10.41
C PRO A 26 8.19 7.80 9.84
N ARG A 27 6.87 7.64 9.90
CA ARG A 27 6.18 6.48 9.35
C ARG A 27 5.87 6.59 7.86
N ASN A 28 6.17 7.74 7.22
CA ASN A 28 5.71 8.07 5.89
C ASN A 28 4.21 7.77 5.76
N LYS A 29 3.36 8.45 6.53
CA LYS A 29 1.88 8.29 6.48
C LYS A 29 1.16 9.63 6.54
N MET A 30 1.69 10.65 5.86
CA MET A 30 1.00 11.94 5.80
C MET A 30 -0.39 11.78 5.16
N PRO A 31 -1.43 12.38 5.75
CA PRO A 31 -2.78 12.30 5.20
C PRO A 31 -2.91 13.04 3.87
N ARG A 32 -3.69 12.47 2.95
CA ARG A 32 -4.04 13.07 1.68
C ARG A 32 -5.26 13.99 1.86
N PRO A 33 -5.22 15.24 1.36
CA PRO A 33 -6.38 16.13 1.42
C PRO A 33 -7.48 15.63 0.49
N LEU A 34 -8.71 15.61 1.00
CA LEU A 34 -9.91 15.38 0.21
C LEU A 34 -10.30 16.67 -0.52
N ILE A 35 -10.01 16.75 -1.82
CA ILE A 35 -10.34 17.91 -2.66
C ILE A 35 -11.40 17.46 -3.67
N GLY A 36 -12.64 17.97 -3.51
CA GLY A 36 -13.70 17.82 -4.52
C GLY A 36 -14.28 16.41 -4.73
N MET A 37 -13.94 15.43 -3.89
CA MET A 37 -14.47 14.06 -3.98
C MET A 37 -15.53 13.81 -2.89
N ASP A 38 -16.58 13.05 -3.24
CA ASP A 38 -17.55 12.53 -2.28
C ASP A 38 -16.84 11.66 -1.24
N VAL A 39 -17.10 11.93 0.04
CA VAL A 39 -16.46 11.26 1.18
C VAL A 39 -16.71 9.75 1.12
N GLY A 40 -17.91 9.33 0.72
CA GLY A 40 -18.26 7.91 0.62
C GLY A 40 -17.38 7.18 -0.38
N LYS A 41 -17.23 7.73 -1.59
CA LYS A 41 -16.40 7.14 -2.65
C LYS A 41 -14.92 7.12 -2.28
N ALA A 42 -14.41 8.19 -1.69
CA ALA A 42 -13.02 8.28 -1.28
C ALA A 42 -12.66 7.21 -0.23
N VAL A 43 -13.56 6.95 0.71
CA VAL A 43 -13.38 5.93 1.74
C VAL A 43 -13.40 4.52 1.13
N GLU A 44 -14.34 4.24 0.21
CA GLU A 44 -14.39 2.93 -0.46
C GLU A 44 -13.13 2.65 -1.29
N GLU A 45 -12.66 3.63 -2.07
CA GLU A 45 -11.44 3.50 -2.86
C GLU A 45 -10.23 3.25 -1.97
N THR A 46 -10.11 4.03 -0.89
CA THR A 46 -9.00 3.90 0.06
C THR A 46 -9.03 2.55 0.77
N ALA A 47 -10.21 2.04 1.10
CA ALA A 47 -10.38 0.74 1.77
C ALA A 47 -10.00 -0.45 0.89
N ARG A 48 -10.23 -0.36 -0.43
CA ARG A 48 -9.85 -1.41 -1.40
C ARG A 48 -8.41 -1.29 -1.86
N SER A 49 -7.81 -0.11 -1.75
CA SER A 49 -6.43 0.14 -2.19
C SER A 49 -5.39 -0.37 -1.19
N VAL A 50 -4.25 -0.82 -1.73
CA VAL A 50 -3.07 -1.16 -0.92
C VAL A 50 -1.96 -0.18 -1.26
N PHE A 51 -1.50 0.56 -0.25
CA PHE A 51 -0.47 1.56 -0.46
C PHE A 51 0.93 0.96 -0.32
N ILE A 52 1.70 1.06 -1.40
CA ILE A 52 3.05 0.52 -1.48
C ILE A 52 4.07 1.64 -1.21
N ARG A 53 4.85 1.52 -0.11
CA ARG A 53 5.96 2.44 0.20
C ARG A 53 7.28 1.70 0.30
N SER A 54 8.30 2.21 -0.36
CA SER A 54 9.68 1.75 -0.17
C SER A 54 10.30 2.44 1.04
N LYS A 55 10.94 1.67 1.94
CA LYS A 55 11.64 2.19 3.11
C LYS A 55 13.07 2.58 2.74
N GLY A 56 13.19 3.69 2.01
CA GLY A 56 14.48 4.35 1.75
C GLY A 56 15.46 3.57 0.87
N LYS A 57 16.59 4.21 0.57
CA LYS A 57 17.59 3.74 -0.42
C LYS A 57 18.29 2.43 -0.04
N TYR A 58 18.26 2.06 1.25
CA TYR A 58 19.03 0.94 1.80
C TYR A 58 18.27 -0.40 1.83
N LEU A 59 16.95 -0.40 1.63
CA LEU A 59 16.12 -1.60 1.58
C LEU A 59 15.24 -1.56 0.33
N PRO A 60 15.73 -2.04 -0.83
CA PRO A 60 14.96 -2.10 -2.08
C PRO A 60 13.94 -3.25 -2.06
N THR A 61 13.32 -3.50 -0.91
CA THR A 61 12.29 -4.53 -0.74
C THR A 61 10.97 -3.86 -0.43
N VAL A 62 9.93 -4.45 -1.00
CA VAL A 62 8.57 -3.98 -0.87
C VAL A 62 7.72 -5.15 -0.42
N HIS A 63 6.85 -4.90 0.57
CA HIS A 63 5.93 -5.89 1.09
C HIS A 63 4.52 -5.31 1.04
N CYS A 64 3.57 -6.12 0.57
CA CYS A 64 2.17 -5.74 0.49
C CYS A 64 1.29 -6.94 0.86
N MET A 65 0.09 -6.64 1.33
CA MET A 65 -0.96 -7.62 1.56
C MET A 65 -1.78 -7.71 0.27
N VAL A 66 -1.95 -8.91 -0.28
CA VAL A 66 -2.63 -9.14 -1.56
C VAL A 66 -4.00 -9.81 -1.42
N ALA A 67 -4.22 -10.55 -0.33
CA ALA A 67 -5.44 -11.31 -0.11
C ALA A 67 -5.59 -11.73 1.36
N THR A 68 -6.74 -12.35 1.66
CA THR A 68 -7.01 -13.10 2.88
C THR A 68 -7.24 -14.57 2.54
N GLU A 69 -7.09 -15.47 3.53
CA GLU A 69 -7.20 -16.94 3.32
C GLU A 69 -8.58 -17.40 2.85
N ASN A 70 -9.62 -16.58 3.06
CA ASN A 70 -11.00 -16.90 2.69
C ASN A 70 -11.34 -16.58 1.22
N MET A 71 -10.38 -16.08 0.42
CA MET A 71 -10.61 -15.72 -0.98
C MET A 71 -10.31 -16.88 -1.93
N ASP A 72 -10.96 -16.89 -3.10
CA ASP A 72 -10.71 -17.89 -4.14
C ASP A 72 -9.29 -17.76 -4.73
N VAL A 73 -8.67 -18.91 -5.03
CA VAL A 73 -7.28 -18.99 -5.49
C VAL A 73 -7.07 -18.22 -6.80
N ASN A 74 -8.04 -18.22 -7.71
CA ASN A 74 -7.93 -17.50 -8.99
C ASN A 74 -7.92 -15.98 -8.78
N ALA A 75 -8.75 -15.49 -7.84
CA ALA A 75 -8.79 -14.08 -7.49
C ALA A 75 -7.47 -13.64 -6.81
N ILE A 76 -6.87 -14.50 -5.99
CA ILE A 76 -5.57 -14.23 -5.36
C ILE A 76 -4.47 -14.11 -6.42
N ALA A 77 -4.43 -15.04 -7.39
CA ALA A 77 -3.46 -15.02 -8.47
C ALA A 77 -3.60 -13.72 -9.31
N ALA A 78 -4.83 -13.37 -9.69
CA ALA A 78 -5.10 -12.13 -10.44
C ALA A 78 -4.65 -10.88 -9.68
N ASN A 79 -4.88 -10.82 -8.37
CA ASN A 79 -4.42 -9.69 -7.53
C ASN A 79 -2.90 -9.61 -7.46
N ILE A 80 -2.21 -10.75 -7.35
CA ILE A 80 -0.73 -10.79 -7.34
C ILE A 80 -0.18 -10.28 -8.66
N ASP A 81 -0.74 -10.73 -9.78
CA ASP A 81 -0.33 -10.29 -11.12
C ASP A 81 -0.54 -8.79 -11.30
N GLU A 82 -1.67 -8.24 -10.86
CA GLU A 82 -1.95 -6.81 -10.96
C GLU A 82 -0.94 -5.98 -10.15
N VAL A 83 -0.61 -6.42 -8.93
CA VAL A 83 0.40 -5.75 -8.09
C VAL A 83 1.78 -5.82 -8.73
N VAL A 84 2.19 -6.98 -9.24
CA VAL A 84 3.48 -7.15 -9.91
C VAL A 84 3.55 -6.28 -11.17
N ASN A 85 2.48 -6.24 -11.97
CA ASN A 85 2.39 -5.39 -13.16
C ASN A 85 2.45 -3.90 -12.82
N ALA A 86 1.77 -3.45 -11.76
CA ALA A 86 1.84 -2.08 -11.29
C ALA A 86 3.27 -1.67 -10.88
N ILE A 87 4.01 -2.58 -10.23
CA ILE A 87 5.41 -2.35 -9.85
C ILE A 87 6.31 -2.33 -11.09
N ILE A 88 6.14 -3.26 -12.02
CA ILE A 88 6.89 -3.32 -13.28
C ILE A 88 6.69 -2.04 -14.10
N LYS A 89 5.46 -1.52 -14.20
CA LYS A 89 5.17 -0.26 -14.91
C LYS A 89 5.94 0.93 -14.33
N ARG A 90 6.21 0.93 -13.03
CA ARG A 90 6.86 2.06 -12.34
C ARG A 90 8.39 1.98 -12.31
N ILE A 91 8.94 0.79 -12.12
CA ILE A 91 10.39 0.59 -11.88
C ILE A 91 11.07 -0.10 -13.07
N GLY A 92 10.32 -0.89 -13.85
CA GLY A 92 10.85 -1.70 -14.94
C GLY A 92 11.24 -3.11 -14.50
N LYS A 93 10.98 -4.11 -15.34
CA LYS A 93 11.15 -5.54 -15.02
C LYS A 93 12.60 -5.92 -14.68
N GLN A 94 13.57 -5.18 -15.22
CA GLN A 94 15.00 -5.45 -15.04
C GLN A 94 15.51 -5.21 -13.62
N HIS A 95 14.77 -4.42 -12.82
CA HIS A 95 15.16 -4.08 -11.46
C HIS A 95 14.57 -5.02 -10.40
N ILE A 96 13.80 -6.05 -10.81
CA ILE A 96 13.17 -7.02 -9.91
C ILE A 96 14.02 -8.29 -9.87
N ARG A 97 14.67 -8.56 -8.74
CA ARG A 97 15.51 -9.74 -8.56
C ARG A 97 14.71 -11.01 -8.24
N SER A 98 13.71 -10.90 -7.40
CA SER A 98 12.91 -12.03 -6.93
C SER A 98 11.58 -11.56 -6.34
N VAL A 99 10.59 -12.44 -6.40
CA VAL A 99 9.26 -12.21 -5.82
C VAL A 99 8.90 -13.40 -4.93
N TYR A 100 8.48 -13.11 -3.71
CA TYR A 100 8.10 -14.11 -2.72
C TYR A 100 6.66 -13.91 -2.28
N ALA A 101 5.92 -15.00 -2.17
CA ALA A 101 4.58 -15.04 -1.58
C ALA A 101 4.60 -15.94 -0.35
N LYS A 102 3.94 -15.51 0.73
CA LYS A 102 3.74 -16.29 1.95
C LYS A 102 2.40 -15.98 2.57
N LEU A 103 1.86 -16.94 3.32
CA LEU A 103 0.84 -16.66 4.32
C LEU A 103 1.50 -16.00 5.53
N THR A 104 0.73 -15.35 6.39
CA THR A 104 1.25 -14.57 7.53
C THR A 104 2.26 -15.38 8.38
N MET A 105 1.96 -16.66 8.62
CA MET A 105 2.74 -17.55 9.49
C MET A 105 3.52 -18.65 8.74
N SER A 106 3.36 -18.76 7.41
CA SER A 106 3.99 -19.85 6.65
C SER A 106 5.41 -19.51 6.18
N LYS A 107 6.13 -20.56 5.75
CA LYS A 107 7.37 -20.41 4.98
C LYS A 107 7.08 -19.73 3.63
N PRO A 108 7.99 -18.88 3.14
CA PRO A 108 7.83 -18.21 1.86
C PRO A 108 8.09 -19.13 0.68
N ILE A 109 7.28 -18.96 -0.36
CA ILE A 109 7.41 -19.61 -1.66
C ILE A 109 7.95 -18.56 -2.62
N ARG A 110 8.97 -18.95 -3.38
CA ARG A 110 9.56 -18.11 -4.43
C ARG A 110 8.76 -18.28 -5.72
N LEU A 111 8.27 -17.17 -6.26
CA LEU A 111 7.56 -17.14 -7.55
C LEU A 111 8.52 -16.85 -8.71
N ILE A 112 9.54 -16.02 -8.47
CA ILE A 112 10.58 -15.61 -9.43
C ILE A 112 11.93 -15.53 -8.72
#